data_AF-S8D985-F1
#
_entry.id   AF-S8D985-F1
#
_cell.length_a   1.000
_cell.length_b   1.000
_cell.length_c   1.000
_cell.angle_alpha   90.00
_cell.angle_beta   90.00
_cell.angle_gamma   90.00
#
_symmetry.space_group_name_H-M   'P 1'
#
loop_
_entity.id
_entity.type
_entity.pdbx_description
1 polymer ?
#
loop_
_entity_poly.entity_id
_entity_poly.type
_entity_poly.pdbx_seq_one_letter_code
_entity_poly.pdbx_strand_id
1 'polypeptide(L)'
;FFMTKQRANWSPYDNNGGTCVAIAGSDYCVIASDTRMSTGYNILTRDYSKIIQLADKSLMASSGFQADVRALQKVLAARHL
;
A
#
# COMPACT_ATOMS: atom_id res chain seq x y z
N PHE A 1 -20.45 18.30 32.53
CA PHE A 1 -19.95 17.84 31.22
C PHE A 1 -18.50 17.39 31.40
N PHE A 2 -18.29 16.15 31.86
CA PHE A 2 -16.94 15.63 32.07
C PHE A 2 -16.42 15.06 30.76
N MET A 3 -15.46 15.74 30.15
CA MET A 3 -14.68 15.18 29.05
C MET A 3 -13.63 14.25 29.65
N THR A 4 -13.91 12.95 29.62
CA THR A 4 -12.89 11.94 29.93
C THR A 4 -11.76 12.11 28.93
N LYS A 5 -10.52 12.30 29.42
CA LYS A 5 -9.32 12.21 28.58
C LYS A 5 -9.31 10.82 27.94
N GLN A 6 -9.70 10.73 26.67
CA GLN A 6 -9.50 9.53 25.87
C GLN A 6 -7.98 9.29 25.86
N ARG A 7 -7.50 8.25 26.54
CA ARG A 7 -6.10 7.87 26.43
C ARG A 7 -5.87 7.51 24.96
N ALA A 8 -4.90 8.17 24.33
CA ALA A 8 -4.42 7.76 23.01
C ALA A 8 -3.88 6.34 23.16
N ASN A 9 -4.69 5.35 22.79
CA ASN A 9 -4.23 3.97 22.75
C ASN A 9 -3.38 3.83 21.50
N TRP A 10 -2.25 3.14 21.62
CA TRP A 10 -1.40 2.89 20.46
C TRP A 10 -2.12 1.93 19.51
N SER A 11 -2.16 2.27 18.22
CA SER A 11 -2.63 1.40 17.15
C SER A 11 -1.42 0.90 16.35
N PRO A 12 -1.29 -0.41 16.08
CA PRO A 12 -0.24 -0.95 15.22
C PRO A 12 -0.40 -0.57 13.74
N TYR A 13 -1.60 -0.17 13.34
CA TYR A 13 -1.97 0.04 11.94
C TYR A 13 -2.24 1.51 11.64
N ASP A 14 -1.89 1.89 10.41
CA ASP A 14 -2.28 3.14 9.76
C ASP A 14 -2.91 2.82 8.38
N ASN A 15 -3.70 3.73 7.84
CA ASN A 15 -4.18 3.65 6.47
C ASN A 15 -3.47 4.71 5.63
N ASN A 16 -2.47 4.28 4.85
CA ASN A 16 -1.73 5.20 3.99
C ASN A 16 -2.42 5.51 2.65
N GLY A 17 -3.63 4.98 2.48
CA GLY A 17 -4.53 5.24 1.37
C GLY A 17 -4.01 4.71 0.04
N GLY A 18 -4.33 5.47 -1.00
CA GLY A 18 -4.09 5.12 -2.39
C GLY A 18 -5.11 4.17 -2.98
N THR A 19 -4.97 3.93 -4.28
CA THR A 19 -5.86 3.09 -5.07
C THR A 19 -5.06 2.42 -6.16
N CYS A 20 -5.29 1.13 -6.33
CA CYS A 20 -4.70 0.32 -7.39
C CYS A 20 -5.83 -0.25 -8.24
N VAL A 21 -5.61 -0.37 -9.54
CA VAL A 21 -6.54 -0.98 -10.51
C VAL A 21 -5.75 -1.90 -11.43
N ALA A 22 -6.37 -3.03 -11.80
CA ALA A 22 -5.82 -3.96 -12.77
C ALA A 22 -6.90 -4.36 -13.77
N ILE A 23 -6.54 -4.43 -15.05
CA ILE A 23 -7.42 -4.85 -16.15
C ILE A 23 -6.72 -5.97 -16.91
N ALA A 24 -7.34 -7.14 -16.96
CA ALA A 24 -6.87 -8.26 -17.76
C ALA A 24 -7.38 -8.14 -19.20
N GLY A 25 -6.46 -8.16 -20.16
CA GLY A 25 -6.73 -8.38 -21.58
C GLY A 25 -6.66 -9.87 -21.93
N SER A 26 -6.76 -10.18 -23.23
CA SER A 26 -6.64 -11.55 -23.75
C SER A 26 -5.28 -12.19 -23.51
N ASP A 27 -4.23 -11.38 -23.57
CA ASP A 27 -2.82 -11.78 -23.63
C ASP A 27 -1.91 -10.80 -22.87
N TYR A 28 -2.50 -9.86 -22.12
CA TYR A 28 -1.79 -8.87 -21.32
C TYR A 28 -2.58 -8.50 -20.05
N CYS A 29 -1.94 -7.77 -19.14
CA CYS A 29 -2.58 -7.16 -17.99
C CYS A 29 -2.04 -5.74 -17.83
N VAL A 30 -2.92 -4.77 -17.65
CA VAL A 30 -2.55 -3.38 -17.29
C VAL A 30 -2.81 -3.20 -15.81
N ILE A 31 -1.78 -2.75 -15.08
CA ILE A 31 -1.87 -2.42 -13.66
C ILE A 31 -1.49 -0.95 -13.50
N ALA A 32 -2.34 -0.19 -12.80
CA ALA A 32 -2.10 1.21 -12.49
C ALA A 32 -2.37 1.50 -11.01
N SER A 33 -1.72 2.53 -10.48
CA SER A 33 -1.93 3.01 -9.12
C SER A 33 -1.61 4.49 -9.03
N ASP A 34 -2.22 5.18 -8.07
CA ASP A 34 -1.81 6.54 -7.73
C ASP A 34 -0.47 6.54 -6.95
N THR A 35 0.26 7.65 -7.01
CA THR A 35 1.57 7.79 -6.36
C THR A 35 1.52 8.50 -5.00
N ARG A 36 0.34 8.94 -4.55
CA ARG A 36 0.19 9.69 -3.30
C ARG A 36 0.17 8.73 -2.11
N MET A 37 0.98 9.01 -1.09
CA MET A 37 0.89 8.36 0.22
C MET A 37 0.46 9.39 1.26
N SER A 38 -0.45 9.02 2.16
CA SER A 38 -1.02 9.95 3.14
C SER A 38 -1.09 9.33 4.54
N THR A 39 -1.38 10.14 5.54
CA THR A 39 -1.80 9.68 6.87
C THR A 39 -2.80 10.70 7.42
N GLY A 40 -3.98 10.24 7.83
CA GLY A 40 -5.10 11.14 8.12
C GLY A 40 -5.33 12.14 6.97
N TYR A 41 -5.26 13.43 7.28
CA TYR A 41 -5.42 14.52 6.31
C TYR A 41 -4.10 15.06 5.72
N ASN A 42 -2.96 14.45 6.02
CA ASN A 42 -1.64 14.90 5.57
C ASN A 42 -1.10 14.04 4.43
N ILE A 43 -0.44 14.68 3.45
CA ILE A 43 0.30 13.99 2.39
C ILE A 43 1.74 13.77 2.86
N LEU A 44 2.16 12.50 2.92
CA LEU A 44 3.52 12.12 3.29
C LEU A 44 4.47 12.25 2.10
N THR A 45 4.03 11.80 0.92
CA THR A 45 4.75 11.95 -0.34
C THR A 45 3.76 11.91 -1.51
N ARG A 46 4.13 12.59 -2.60
CA ARG A 46 3.39 12.59 -3.88
C ARG A 46 4.00 11.62 -4.89
N ASP A 47 5.15 11.04 -4.57
CA ASP A 47 5.92 10.19 -5.45
C ASP A 47 6.33 8.91 -4.72
N TYR A 48 5.39 7.97 -4.67
CA TYR A 48 5.60 6.64 -4.12
C TYR A 48 4.86 5.60 -4.97
N SER A 49 5.61 4.73 -5.64
CA SER A 49 5.02 3.62 -6.39
C SER A 49 4.38 2.60 -5.44
N LYS A 50 3.11 2.27 -5.68
CA LYS A 50 2.39 1.17 -5.03
C LYS A 50 2.50 -0.15 -5.76
N ILE A 51 3.18 -0.15 -6.90
CA ILE A 51 3.42 -1.31 -7.76
C ILE A 51 4.88 -1.71 -7.63
N ILE A 52 5.12 -3.00 -7.43
CA ILE A 52 6.44 -3.61 -7.54
C ILE A 52 6.41 -4.77 -8.52
N GLN A 53 7.53 -5.02 -9.19
CA GLN A 53 7.72 -6.24 -9.95
C GLN A 53 8.15 -7.36 -8.99
N LEU A 54 7.44 -8.48 -9.02
CA LEU A 54 7.79 -9.69 -8.27
C LEU A 54 8.62 -10.65 -9.13
N ALA A 55 8.24 -10.82 -10.41
CA ALA A 55 8.91 -11.68 -11.39
C ALA A 55 8.81 -11.06 -12.79
N ASP A 56 9.39 -11.72 -13.80
CA ASP A 56 9.42 -11.23 -15.19
C ASP A 56 8.03 -10.77 -15.70
N LYS A 57 6.99 -11.59 -15.47
CA LYS A 57 5.60 -11.31 -15.91
C LYS A 57 4.60 -11.18 -14.75
N SER A 58 5.09 -10.87 -13.55
CA SER A 58 4.26 -10.77 -12.34
C SER A 58 4.54 -9.49 -11.59
N LEU A 59 3.49 -8.69 -11.38
CA LEU A 59 3.55 -7.46 -10.59
C LEU A 59 2.57 -7.55 -9.41
N MET A 60 2.93 -6.87 -8.33
CA MET A 60 2.07 -6.72 -7.16
C MET A 60 1.77 -5.24 -6.97
N ALA A 61 0.48 -4.90 -6.95
CA ALA A 61 -0.01 -3.58 -6.57
C ALA A 61 -0.76 -3.69 -5.24
N SER A 62 -0.50 -2.78 -4.30
CA SER A 62 -1.18 -2.79 -3.01
C SER A 62 -1.39 -1.40 -2.43
N SER A 63 -2.55 -1.19 -1.81
CA SER A 63 -2.94 0.03 -1.11
C SER A 63 -3.30 -0.31 0.34
N GLY A 64 -3.42 0.71 1.21
CA GLY A 64 -3.70 0.52 2.63
C GLY A 64 -2.47 0.79 3.49
N PHE A 65 -2.10 -0.13 4.39
CA PHE A 65 -1.01 0.11 5.33
C PHE A 65 0.36 -0.17 4.71
N GLN A 66 1.17 0.88 4.53
CA GLN A 66 2.38 0.77 3.72
C GLN A 66 3.46 -0.10 4.36
N ALA A 67 3.53 -0.18 5.69
CA ALA A 67 4.51 -1.01 6.39
C ALA A 67 4.25 -2.51 6.16
N ASP A 68 2.98 -2.94 6.27
CA ASP A 68 2.58 -4.31 6.00
C ASP A 68 2.83 -4.69 4.53
N VAL A 69 2.50 -3.78 3.60
CA VAL A 69 2.80 -3.97 2.18
C VAL A 69 4.31 -4.19 1.98
N ARG A 70 5.17 -3.36 2.58
CA ARG A 70 6.62 -3.51 2.48
C ARG A 70 7.12 -4.83 3.08
N ALA A 71 6.55 -5.25 4.21
CA ALA A 71 6.89 -6.53 4.82
C ALA A 71 6.51 -7.70 3.91
N LEU A 72 5.30 -7.70 3.35
CA LEU A 72 4.83 -8.72 2.41
C LEU A 72 5.70 -8.79 1.15
N GLN A 73 6.05 -7.64 0.57
CA GLN A 73 6.96 -7.56 -0.57
C GLN A 73 8.31 -8.23 -0.28
N LYS A 74 8.90 -7.99 0.90
CA LYS A 74 10.16 -8.63 1.31
C LYS A 74 10.01 -10.13 1.48
N VAL A 75 8.91 -10.59 2.06
CA VAL A 75 8.63 -12.03 2.22
C VAL A 75 8.48 -12.72 0.87
N LEU A 76 7.78 -12.10 -0.08
CA LEU A 76 7.61 -12.65 -1.43
C LEU A 76 8.93 -12.69 -2.19
N ALA A 77 9.73 -11.61 -2.13
CA ALA A 77 11.05 -11.56 -2.75
C ALA A 77 12.01 -12.62 -2.17
N ALA A 78 12.00 -12.85 -0.85
CA ALA A 78 12.84 -13.86 -0.22
C ALA A 78 12.47 -15.31 -0.63
N ARG A 79 11.21 -15.54 -1.02
CA ARG A 79 10.72 -16.86 -1.42
C ARG A 79 11.02 -17.23 -2.88
N HIS A 80 11.87 -16.45 -3.58
CA HIS A 80 12.30 -16.70 -4.96
C HIS A 80 11.12 -16.88 -5.94
N LEU A 81 10.18 -15.94 -5.90
CA LEU A 81 9.33 -15.65 -7.06
C LEU A 81 10.05 -14.69 -8.00
#